data_AF-A0A6A4PYD5-F1
#
_entry.id   AF-A0A6A4PYD5-F1
#
_cell.length_a   1.000
_cell.length_b   1.000
_cell.length_c   1.000
_cell.angle_alpha   90.00
_cell.angle_beta   90.00
_cell.angle_gamma   90.00
#
_symmetry.space_group_name_H-M   'P 1'
#
loop_
_entity.id
_entity.type
_entity.pdbx_description
1 polymer ?
#
loop_
_entity_poly.entity_id
_entity_poly.type
_entity_poly.pdbx_seq_one_letter_code
_entity_poly.pdbx_strand_id
1 'polypeptide(L)'
;MYCKDLRKMLIREDVSTVIGIWKVSAAIGFDAGVLSCLEYLEAAPWAEDEEEKVASLLSELRLESVGAGEVLKRVSIEVPNANEEGNDNEEVLVKLIHVVLEGKDEKARREMKGLVSKMLHENSSHNDLRKESLYSACDDCLQLLHHHFLRAAASDLQGVNQIARQADNLHWILDILIDRQVGEDFLKTWASQSELSEAHPKVLAIHRFEVSRVTARLFVGIGKGQLLASKDVRCLLLKTWLVPFYDDFGWMKRATKGLDRHLIEDGLSNSILTLPLSWQQEILLGWFNRFLNSGEDCPNIQRGFEVWWRRAF
;
A
#
# COMPACT_ATOMS: atom_id res chain seq x y z
N MET A 1 -58.75 -13.26 -7.58
CA MET A 1 -57.97 -12.70 -8.69
C MET A 1 -56.49 -12.86 -8.32
N TYR A 2 -55.91 -14.03 -8.61
CA TYR A 2 -54.55 -14.39 -8.20
C TYR A 2 -53.55 -13.61 -9.07
N CYS A 3 -52.77 -12.73 -8.43
CA CYS A 3 -51.83 -11.83 -9.07
C CYS A 3 -50.64 -12.61 -9.63
N LYS A 4 -50.76 -13.13 -10.85
CA LYS A 4 -49.68 -13.85 -11.55
C LYS A 4 -48.52 -12.96 -12.00
N ASP A 5 -48.57 -11.64 -11.78
CA ASP A 5 -47.59 -10.69 -12.35
C ASP A 5 -47.05 -9.64 -11.37
N LEU A 6 -47.08 -9.88 -10.04
CA LEU A 6 -46.43 -8.97 -9.06
C LEU A 6 -44.97 -8.72 -9.44
N ARG A 7 -44.23 -9.79 -9.76
CA ARG A 7 -42.85 -9.70 -10.23
C ARG A 7 -42.70 -8.85 -11.50
N LYS A 8 -43.62 -8.98 -12.47
CA LYS A 8 -43.59 -8.15 -13.70
C LYS A 8 -43.90 -6.68 -13.44
N MET A 9 -44.70 -6.38 -12.42
CA MET A 9 -44.91 -5.02 -11.98
C MET A 9 -43.64 -4.44 -11.35
N LEU A 10 -43.00 -5.18 -10.45
CA LEU A 10 -41.76 -4.74 -9.79
C LEU A 10 -40.60 -4.51 -10.77
N ILE A 11 -40.53 -5.25 -11.88
CA ILE A 11 -39.51 -5.02 -12.94
C ILE A 11 -39.52 -3.59 -13.51
N ARG A 12 -40.66 -2.89 -13.43
CA ARG A 12 -40.79 -1.51 -13.93
C ARG A 12 -40.42 -0.45 -12.89
N GLU A 13 -40.25 -0.84 -11.64
CA GLU A 13 -39.92 0.03 -10.53
C GLU A 13 -38.40 0.03 -10.28
N ASP A 14 -37.91 1.08 -9.64
CA ASP A 14 -36.54 1.16 -9.14
C ASP A 14 -36.39 0.47 -7.78
N VAL A 15 -35.14 0.14 -7.42
CA VAL A 15 -34.83 -0.60 -6.19
C VAL A 15 -35.34 0.15 -4.95
N SER A 16 -35.15 1.47 -4.88
CA SER A 16 -35.70 2.30 -3.80
C SER A 16 -37.22 2.17 -3.65
N THR A 17 -38.00 2.16 -4.74
CA THR A 17 -39.45 1.94 -4.67
C THR A 17 -39.77 0.52 -4.21
N VAL A 18 -39.06 -0.49 -4.72
CA VAL A 18 -39.27 -1.89 -4.30
C VAL A 18 -38.95 -2.10 -2.82
N ILE A 19 -37.91 -1.44 -2.28
CA ILE A 19 -37.60 -1.42 -0.84
C ILE A 19 -38.77 -0.83 -0.04
N GLY A 20 -39.37 0.26 -0.53
CA GLY A 20 -40.58 0.85 0.06
C GLY A 20 -41.78 -0.10 0.04
N ILE A 21 -42.04 -0.75 -1.09
CA ILE A 21 -43.11 -1.75 -1.25
C ILE A 21 -42.86 -2.93 -0.32
N TRP A 22 -41.62 -3.37 -0.18
CA TRP A 22 -41.24 -4.46 0.73
C TRP A 22 -41.57 -4.10 2.17
N LYS A 23 -41.15 -2.92 2.64
CA LYS A 23 -41.46 -2.43 4.00
C LYS A 23 -42.96 -2.39 4.27
N VAL A 24 -43.74 -1.87 3.32
CA VAL A 24 -45.20 -1.82 3.44
C VAL A 24 -45.80 -3.24 3.43
N SER A 25 -45.36 -4.10 2.51
CA SER A 25 -45.84 -5.49 2.39
C SER A 25 -45.58 -6.29 3.67
N ALA A 26 -44.41 -6.10 4.29
CA ALA A 26 -44.09 -6.71 5.57
C ALA A 26 -44.97 -6.16 6.70
N ALA A 27 -45.18 -4.84 6.77
CA ALA A 27 -46.01 -4.21 7.80
C ALA A 27 -47.49 -4.65 7.76
N ILE A 28 -48.02 -4.97 6.58
CA ILE A 28 -49.41 -5.44 6.42
C ILE A 28 -49.55 -6.97 6.41
N GLY A 29 -48.46 -7.73 6.58
CA GLY A 29 -48.47 -9.19 6.55
C GLY A 29 -48.79 -9.78 5.17
N PHE A 30 -48.38 -9.12 4.08
CA PHE A 30 -48.61 -9.59 2.71
C PHE A 30 -47.43 -10.42 2.21
N ASP A 31 -47.43 -11.72 2.57
CA ASP A 31 -46.31 -12.64 2.30
C ASP A 31 -45.93 -12.76 0.81
N ALA A 32 -46.92 -12.80 -0.10
CA ALA A 32 -46.65 -12.89 -1.54
C ALA A 32 -45.95 -11.62 -2.08
N GLY A 33 -46.24 -10.45 -1.50
CA GLY A 33 -45.55 -9.20 -1.80
C GLY A 33 -44.14 -9.19 -1.25
N VAL A 34 -43.97 -9.64 0.01
CA VAL A 34 -42.64 -9.80 0.62
C VAL A 34 -41.76 -10.72 -0.22
N LEU A 35 -42.25 -11.91 -0.60
CA LEU A 35 -41.54 -12.85 -1.47
C LEU A 35 -41.20 -12.23 -2.84
N SER A 36 -42.16 -11.57 -3.50
CA SER A 36 -41.93 -10.94 -4.81
C SER A 36 -40.88 -9.82 -4.74
N CYS A 37 -40.87 -9.04 -3.66
CA CYS A 37 -39.86 -8.01 -3.42
C CYS A 37 -38.49 -8.62 -3.16
N LEU A 38 -38.39 -9.67 -2.34
CA LEU A 38 -37.12 -10.35 -2.06
C LEU A 38 -36.55 -11.02 -3.33
N GLU A 39 -37.38 -11.67 -4.15
CA GLU A 39 -36.96 -12.22 -5.45
C GLU A 39 -36.48 -11.14 -6.44
N TYR A 40 -37.07 -9.94 -6.41
CA TYR A 40 -36.59 -8.82 -7.21
C TYR A 40 -35.24 -8.32 -6.68
N LEU A 41 -35.14 -8.09 -5.37
CA LEU A 41 -33.94 -7.56 -4.73
C LEU A 41 -32.76 -8.53 -4.91
N GLU A 42 -32.99 -9.84 -4.82
CA GLU A 42 -31.98 -10.88 -5.09
C GLU A 42 -31.37 -10.77 -6.49
N ALA A 43 -32.13 -10.33 -7.50
CA ALA A 43 -31.68 -10.25 -8.89
C ALA A 43 -31.23 -8.84 -9.33
N ALA A 44 -31.73 -7.77 -8.71
CA ALA A 44 -31.45 -6.40 -9.13
C ALA A 44 -30.08 -5.91 -8.63
N PRO A 45 -29.33 -5.11 -9.42
CA PRO A 45 -28.15 -4.40 -8.91
C PRO A 45 -28.59 -3.29 -7.95
N TRP A 46 -27.81 -3.03 -6.90
CA TRP A 46 -28.09 -1.99 -5.91
C TRP A 46 -26.98 -0.94 -5.92
N ALA A 47 -27.33 0.31 -5.64
CA ALA A 47 -26.37 1.34 -5.25
C ALA A 47 -25.95 1.17 -3.77
N GLU A 48 -24.84 1.79 -3.37
CA GLU A 48 -24.32 1.71 -1.98
C GLU A 48 -25.37 2.15 -0.93
N ASP A 49 -26.13 3.21 -1.21
CA ASP A 49 -27.18 3.69 -0.29
C ASP A 49 -28.42 2.79 -0.27
N GLU A 50 -28.64 2.02 -1.32
CA GLU A 50 -29.71 1.02 -1.39
C GLU A 50 -29.31 -0.24 -0.61
N GLU A 51 -28.03 -0.64 -0.69
CA GLU A 51 -27.49 -1.77 0.07
C GLU A 51 -27.65 -1.57 1.58
N GLU A 52 -27.30 -0.38 2.10
CA GLU A 52 -27.46 -0.06 3.53
C GLU A 52 -28.93 -0.16 3.97
N LYS A 53 -29.86 0.33 3.13
CA LYS A 53 -31.32 0.24 3.40
C LYS A 53 -31.82 -1.20 3.37
N VAL A 54 -31.35 -2.02 2.43
CA VAL A 54 -31.70 -3.44 2.35
C VAL A 54 -31.19 -4.17 3.59
N ALA A 55 -29.93 -3.96 3.96
CA ALA A 55 -29.33 -4.55 5.15
C ALA A 55 -30.07 -4.15 6.44
N SER A 56 -30.40 -2.86 6.60
CA SER A 56 -31.13 -2.37 7.78
C SER A 56 -32.52 -3.01 7.87
N LEU A 57 -33.25 -3.09 6.76
CA LEU A 57 -34.57 -3.71 6.71
C LEU A 57 -34.53 -5.23 6.95
N LEU A 58 -33.52 -5.93 6.43
CA LEU A 58 -33.33 -7.36 6.71
C LEU A 58 -33.13 -7.60 8.22
N SER A 59 -32.30 -6.77 8.86
CA SER A 59 -32.05 -6.84 10.31
C SER A 59 -33.28 -6.48 11.15
N GLU A 60 -34.05 -5.46 10.75
CA GLU A 60 -35.25 -5.01 11.45
C GLU A 60 -36.39 -6.03 11.37
N LEU A 61 -36.60 -6.63 10.20
CA LEU A 61 -37.77 -7.46 9.93
C LEU A 61 -37.62 -8.91 10.44
N ARG A 62 -36.40 -9.37 10.77
CA ARG A 62 -36.10 -10.73 11.28
C ARG A 62 -36.89 -11.83 10.55
N LEU A 63 -36.98 -11.73 9.23
CA LEU A 63 -37.84 -12.60 8.43
C LEU A 63 -37.25 -14.01 8.34
N GLU A 64 -38.00 -15.02 8.79
CA GLU A 64 -37.71 -16.45 8.54
C GLU A 64 -38.12 -16.89 7.12
N SER A 65 -38.40 -15.94 6.21
CA SER A 65 -38.94 -16.25 4.88
C SER A 65 -37.85 -16.79 3.95
N VAL A 66 -38.24 -17.76 3.10
CA VAL A 66 -37.35 -18.51 2.17
C VAL A 66 -36.54 -17.62 1.22
N GLY A 67 -36.95 -16.36 1.00
CA GLY A 67 -36.22 -15.40 0.15
C GLY A 67 -35.27 -14.46 0.89
N ALA A 68 -35.42 -14.29 2.21
CA ALA A 68 -34.62 -13.32 2.97
C ALA A 68 -33.16 -13.77 3.07
N GLY A 69 -32.89 -15.08 3.12
CA GLY A 69 -31.54 -15.65 3.15
C GLY A 69 -30.73 -15.35 1.88
N GLU A 70 -31.32 -15.48 0.69
CA GLU A 70 -30.58 -15.20 -0.56
C GLU A 70 -30.23 -13.72 -0.72
N VAL A 71 -31.11 -12.81 -0.28
CA VAL A 71 -30.82 -11.37 -0.24
C VAL A 71 -29.77 -11.07 0.85
N LEU A 72 -29.85 -11.73 2.01
CA LEU A 72 -28.89 -11.58 3.11
C LEU A 72 -27.47 -11.98 2.68
N LYS A 73 -27.31 -13.06 1.92
CA LYS A 73 -26.01 -13.49 1.38
C LYS A 73 -25.32 -12.45 0.49
N ARG A 74 -26.06 -11.48 -0.07
CA ARG A 74 -25.50 -10.38 -0.87
C ARG A 74 -24.94 -9.23 -0.02
N VAL A 75 -25.44 -9.05 1.21
CA VAL A 75 -25.06 -7.95 2.12
C VAL A 75 -24.30 -8.43 3.35
N SER A 76 -24.25 -9.72 3.60
CA SER A 76 -23.64 -10.31 4.78
C SER A 76 -23.01 -11.65 4.44
N ILE A 77 -21.80 -11.86 4.95
CA ILE A 77 -21.14 -13.16 4.91
C ILE A 77 -21.87 -14.04 5.94
N GLU A 78 -22.75 -14.93 5.49
CA GLU A 78 -23.30 -15.98 6.36
C GLU A 78 -22.13 -16.89 6.79
N VAL A 79 -21.72 -16.83 8.06
CA VAL A 79 -20.70 -17.73 8.62
C VAL A 79 -21.41 -18.97 9.20
N PRO A 80 -21.31 -20.15 8.58
CA PRO A 80 -21.61 -21.39 9.28
C PRO A 80 -20.43 -21.67 10.23
N ASN A 81 -20.59 -21.27 11.49
CA ASN A 81 -19.70 -21.47 12.66
C ASN A 81 -18.84 -20.25 13.04
N ALA A 82 -19.26 -19.57 14.10
CA ALA A 82 -18.66 -18.40 14.75
C ALA A 82 -17.24 -18.61 15.37
N ASN A 83 -16.45 -19.56 14.86
CA ASN A 83 -15.09 -19.83 15.37
C ASN A 83 -13.97 -19.53 14.36
N GLU A 84 -14.28 -19.09 13.13
CA GLU A 84 -13.27 -18.82 12.07
C GLU A 84 -13.38 -17.40 11.47
N GLU A 85 -14.03 -16.46 12.16
CA GLU A 85 -14.45 -15.14 11.66
C GLU A 85 -13.32 -14.17 11.24
N GLY A 86 -12.03 -14.51 11.43
CA GLY A 86 -10.91 -13.61 11.14
C GLY A 86 -10.07 -13.95 9.90
N ASN A 87 -10.25 -15.12 9.27
CA ASN A 87 -9.19 -15.68 8.40
C ASN A 87 -9.46 -15.54 6.88
N ASP A 88 -10.72 -15.52 6.43
CA ASP A 88 -11.03 -15.63 4.99
C ASP A 88 -10.79 -14.31 4.22
N ASN A 89 -11.24 -13.17 4.78
CA ASN A 89 -11.00 -11.84 4.19
C ASN A 89 -9.50 -11.50 4.17
N GLU A 90 -8.78 -11.87 5.24
CA GLU A 90 -7.33 -11.76 5.31
C GLU A 90 -6.66 -12.54 4.18
N GLU A 91 -7.04 -13.80 3.99
CA GLU A 91 -6.49 -14.66 2.96
C GLU A 91 -6.73 -14.08 1.56
N VAL A 92 -7.90 -13.48 1.31
CA VAL A 92 -8.20 -12.77 0.06
C VAL A 92 -7.28 -11.56 -0.12
N LEU A 93 -7.09 -10.72 0.90
CA LEU A 93 -6.20 -9.55 0.82
C LEU A 93 -4.74 -9.96 0.57
N VAL A 94 -4.27 -11.00 1.25
CA VAL A 94 -2.92 -11.56 1.03
C VAL A 94 -2.79 -12.08 -0.39
N LYS A 95 -3.79 -12.82 -0.91
CA LYS A 95 -3.81 -13.28 -2.31
C LYS A 95 -3.77 -12.12 -3.29
N LEU A 96 -4.53 -11.04 -3.06
CA LEU A 96 -4.53 -9.86 -3.91
C LEU A 96 -3.15 -9.21 -3.97
N ILE A 97 -2.47 -9.07 -2.83
CA ILE A 97 -1.10 -8.56 -2.79
C ILE A 97 -0.17 -9.43 -3.66
N HIS A 98 -0.18 -10.75 -3.48
CA HIS A 98 0.66 -11.65 -4.27
C HIS A 98 0.35 -11.58 -5.77
N VAL A 99 -0.93 -11.57 -6.17
CA VAL A 99 -1.34 -11.44 -7.58
C VAL A 99 -0.82 -10.14 -8.19
N VAL A 100 -0.86 -9.03 -7.44
CA VAL A 100 -0.31 -7.75 -7.89
C VAL A 100 1.21 -7.85 -8.04
N LEU A 101 1.93 -8.44 -7.08
CA LEU A 101 3.39 -8.59 -7.13
C LEU A 101 3.87 -9.44 -8.32
N GLU A 102 3.10 -10.47 -8.68
CA GLU A 102 3.35 -11.38 -9.81
C GLU A 102 2.87 -10.84 -11.16
N GLY A 103 2.03 -9.79 -11.17
CA GLY A 103 1.44 -9.19 -12.37
C GLY A 103 2.46 -8.84 -13.47
N LYS A 104 2.22 -9.32 -14.70
CA LYS A 104 3.18 -9.20 -15.81
C LYS A 104 3.12 -7.86 -16.54
N ASP A 105 1.94 -7.26 -16.63
CA ASP A 105 1.74 -5.96 -17.27
C ASP A 105 1.98 -4.82 -16.27
N GLU A 106 2.92 -3.93 -16.59
CA GLU A 106 3.33 -2.85 -15.69
C GLU A 106 2.22 -1.82 -15.44
N LYS A 107 1.38 -1.55 -16.45
CA LYS A 107 0.30 -0.56 -16.35
C LYS A 107 -0.83 -1.10 -15.47
N ALA A 108 -1.30 -2.31 -15.78
CA ALA A 108 -2.32 -2.99 -14.99
C ALA A 108 -1.86 -3.20 -13.54
N ARG A 109 -0.59 -3.60 -13.34
CA ARG A 109 -0.02 -3.72 -11.99
C ARG A 109 -0.08 -2.41 -11.22
N ARG A 110 0.30 -1.29 -11.83
CA ARG A 110 0.24 0.03 -11.20
C ARG A 110 -1.18 0.44 -10.81
N GLU A 111 -2.15 0.21 -11.70
CA GLU A 111 -3.57 0.48 -11.43
C GLU A 111 -4.07 -0.38 -10.26
N MET A 112 -3.75 -1.67 -10.25
CA MET A 112 -4.16 -2.58 -9.18
C MET A 112 -3.46 -2.30 -7.85
N LYS A 113 -2.19 -1.87 -7.84
CA LYS A 113 -1.51 -1.35 -6.64
C LYS A 113 -2.30 -0.19 -6.02
N GLY A 114 -2.73 0.76 -6.86
CA GLY A 114 -3.54 1.90 -6.41
C GLY A 114 -4.88 1.48 -5.82
N LEU A 115 -5.59 0.55 -6.47
CA LEU A 115 -6.84 0.01 -5.98
C LEU A 115 -6.67 -0.69 -4.63
N VAL A 116 -5.72 -1.62 -4.52
CA VAL A 116 -5.45 -2.35 -3.28
C VAL A 116 -5.04 -1.40 -2.16
N SER A 117 -4.14 -0.44 -2.42
CA SER A 117 -3.79 0.58 -1.41
C SER A 117 -5.00 1.39 -0.93
N LYS A 118 -5.89 1.80 -1.84
CA LYS A 118 -7.13 2.51 -1.48
C LYS A 118 -8.01 1.65 -0.58
N MET A 119 -8.25 0.39 -0.96
CA MET A 119 -9.05 -0.54 -0.16
C MET A 119 -8.45 -0.79 1.23
N LEU A 120 -7.12 -0.93 1.32
CA LEU A 120 -6.45 -1.14 2.61
C LEU A 120 -6.53 0.10 3.52
N HIS A 121 -6.58 1.30 2.94
CA HIS A 121 -6.75 2.54 3.69
C HIS A 121 -8.19 2.70 4.22
N GLU A 122 -9.18 2.43 3.37
CA GLU A 122 -10.61 2.52 3.71
C GLU A 122 -11.03 1.47 4.77
N ASN A 123 -10.39 0.30 4.79
CA ASN A 123 -10.66 -0.78 5.75
C ASN A 123 -9.79 -0.75 7.02
N SER A 124 -9.15 0.38 7.34
CA SER A 124 -8.19 0.48 8.46
C SER A 124 -8.76 0.22 9.86
N SER A 125 -10.09 0.16 10.03
CA SER A 125 -10.75 -0.22 11.28
C SER A 125 -10.70 -1.73 11.57
N HIS A 126 -10.50 -2.55 10.55
CA HIS A 126 -10.39 -4.00 10.65
C HIS A 126 -8.92 -4.39 10.48
N ASN A 127 -8.29 -4.91 11.54
CA ASN A 127 -6.88 -5.32 11.57
C ASN A 127 -6.64 -6.60 10.73
N ASP A 128 -7.15 -6.66 9.50
CA ASP A 128 -7.34 -7.89 8.72
C ASP A 128 -6.08 -8.37 8.00
N LEU A 129 -4.93 -7.68 8.12
CA LEU A 129 -3.68 -8.13 7.53
C LEU A 129 -2.62 -8.35 8.60
N ARG A 130 -2.22 -9.60 8.77
CA ARG A 130 -1.06 -9.97 9.59
C ARG A 130 0.21 -9.33 9.06
N LYS A 131 0.98 -8.80 10.00
CA LYS A 131 2.32 -8.27 9.78
C LYS A 131 3.18 -9.31 9.04
N GLU A 132 3.10 -10.57 9.45
CA GLU A 132 3.88 -11.68 8.90
C GLU A 132 3.70 -11.84 7.38
N SER A 133 2.47 -11.70 6.87
CA SER A 133 2.17 -11.84 5.44
C SER A 133 2.80 -10.72 4.61
N LEU A 134 2.78 -9.49 5.10
CA LEU A 134 3.43 -8.35 4.45
C LEU A 134 4.95 -8.51 4.43
N TYR A 135 5.53 -8.99 5.53
CA TYR A 135 6.97 -9.24 5.62
C TYR A 135 7.41 -10.42 4.75
N SER A 136 6.60 -11.47 4.61
CA SER A 136 6.86 -12.55 3.64
C SER A 136 6.95 -12.00 2.21
N ALA A 137 5.99 -11.15 1.82
CA ALA A 137 6.01 -10.51 0.51
C ALA A 137 7.22 -9.57 0.32
N CYS A 138 7.65 -8.86 1.38
CA CYS A 138 8.89 -8.08 1.36
C CYS A 138 10.11 -8.97 1.12
N ASP A 139 10.23 -10.07 1.86
CA ASP A 139 11.37 -10.97 1.80
C ASP A 139 11.49 -11.61 0.41
N ASP A 140 10.38 -12.05 -0.18
CA ASP A 140 10.35 -12.60 -1.54
C ASP A 140 10.81 -11.57 -2.58
N CYS A 141 10.29 -10.33 -2.50
CA CYS A 141 10.71 -9.25 -3.39
C CYS A 141 12.20 -8.90 -3.19
N LEU A 142 12.68 -8.89 -1.96
CA LEU A 142 14.07 -8.57 -1.63
C LEU A 142 15.03 -9.66 -2.11
N GLN A 143 14.67 -10.94 -1.96
CA GLN A 143 15.46 -12.06 -2.48
C GLN A 143 15.58 -12.00 -4.01
N LEU A 144 14.48 -11.74 -4.71
CA LEU A 144 14.49 -11.56 -6.17
C LEU A 144 15.30 -10.33 -6.58
N LEU A 145 15.15 -9.20 -5.88
CA LEU A 145 15.97 -8.01 -6.10
C LEU A 145 17.45 -8.36 -5.96
N HIS A 146 17.83 -9.02 -4.87
CA HIS A 146 19.21 -9.43 -4.59
C HIS A 146 19.78 -10.31 -5.71
N HIS A 147 19.04 -11.34 -6.10
CA HIS A 147 19.42 -12.25 -7.18
C HIS A 147 19.71 -11.50 -8.49
N HIS A 148 18.78 -10.66 -8.95
CA HIS A 148 18.92 -9.96 -10.22
C HIS A 148 19.95 -8.83 -10.16
N PHE A 149 20.07 -8.15 -9.02
CA PHE A 149 21.03 -7.07 -8.84
C PHE A 149 22.47 -7.57 -8.89
N LEU A 150 22.76 -8.68 -8.19
CA LEU A 150 24.10 -9.27 -8.20
C LEU A 150 24.48 -9.88 -9.55
N ARG A 151 23.53 -10.48 -10.27
CA ARG A 151 23.76 -10.91 -11.66
C ARG A 151 24.11 -9.73 -12.56
N ALA A 152 23.35 -8.65 -12.49
CA ALA A 152 23.64 -7.43 -13.24
C ALA A 152 25.02 -6.85 -12.87
N ALA A 153 25.39 -6.86 -11.58
CA ALA A 153 26.71 -6.44 -11.12
C ALA A 153 27.86 -7.33 -11.63
N ALA A 154 27.57 -8.60 -11.93
CA ALA A 154 28.46 -9.54 -12.59
C ALA A 154 28.41 -9.45 -14.13
N SER A 155 27.81 -8.38 -14.68
CA SER A 155 27.61 -8.15 -16.12
C SER A 155 26.66 -9.14 -16.82
N ASP A 156 25.85 -9.88 -16.07
CA ASP A 156 24.76 -10.69 -16.59
C ASP A 156 23.45 -9.89 -16.57
N LEU A 157 23.03 -9.40 -17.74
CA LEU A 157 21.85 -8.55 -17.91
C LEU A 157 20.54 -9.34 -18.05
N GLN A 158 20.56 -10.67 -17.93
CA GLN A 158 19.34 -11.46 -18.02
C GLN A 158 18.39 -11.13 -16.87
N GLY A 159 17.21 -10.60 -17.20
CA GLY A 159 16.22 -10.20 -16.21
C GLY A 159 16.57 -8.90 -15.47
N VAL A 160 17.44 -8.03 -16.01
CA VAL A 160 17.80 -6.74 -15.39
C VAL A 160 16.60 -5.84 -15.10
N ASN A 161 15.52 -5.97 -15.89
CA ASN A 161 14.25 -5.27 -15.65
C ASN A 161 13.57 -5.68 -14.33
N GLN A 162 13.90 -6.84 -13.78
CA GLN A 162 13.40 -7.28 -12.48
C GLN A 162 13.93 -6.41 -11.35
N ILE A 163 15.10 -5.76 -11.48
CA ILE A 163 15.63 -4.86 -10.45
C ILE A 163 14.64 -3.71 -10.18
N ALA A 164 14.27 -3.00 -11.24
CA ALA A 164 13.30 -1.90 -11.16
C ALA A 164 11.94 -2.37 -10.64
N ARG A 165 11.48 -3.54 -11.10
CA ARG A 165 10.20 -4.13 -10.68
C ARG A 165 10.18 -4.49 -9.20
N GLN A 166 11.20 -5.20 -8.71
CA GLN A 166 11.23 -5.63 -7.31
C GLN A 166 11.43 -4.43 -6.37
N ALA A 167 12.20 -3.41 -6.79
CA ALA A 167 12.31 -2.16 -6.04
C ALA A 167 10.97 -1.39 -5.98
N ASP A 168 10.22 -1.31 -7.09
CA ASP A 168 8.87 -0.73 -7.13
C ASP A 168 7.86 -1.53 -6.28
N ASN A 169 8.00 -2.85 -6.20
CA ASN A 169 7.23 -3.70 -5.30
C ASN A 169 7.55 -3.43 -3.83
N LEU A 170 8.84 -3.39 -3.47
CA LEU A 170 9.28 -3.07 -2.11
C LEU A 170 8.85 -1.66 -1.69
N HIS A 171 8.94 -0.67 -2.58
CA HIS A 171 8.43 0.67 -2.31
C HIS A 171 6.93 0.66 -1.99
N TRP A 172 6.13 -0.06 -2.79
CA TRP A 172 4.69 -0.15 -2.57
C TRP A 172 4.34 -0.85 -1.25
N ILE A 173 4.99 -1.98 -0.93
CA ILE A 173 4.77 -2.66 0.34
C ILE A 173 5.23 -1.78 1.52
N LEU A 174 6.32 -1.04 1.35
CA LEU A 174 6.79 -0.08 2.36
C LEU A 174 5.74 1.02 2.64
N ASP A 175 5.03 1.51 1.63
CA ASP A 175 3.92 2.45 1.85
C ASP A 175 2.83 1.81 2.72
N ILE A 176 2.42 0.57 2.42
CA ILE A 176 1.44 -0.18 3.22
C ILE A 176 1.93 -0.38 4.66
N LEU A 177 3.20 -0.76 4.84
CA LEU A 177 3.80 -0.96 6.17
C LEU A 177 3.84 0.33 6.99
N ILE A 178 4.10 1.48 6.34
CA ILE A 178 4.12 2.79 7.00
C ILE A 178 2.71 3.23 7.38
N ASP A 179 1.75 3.09 6.48
CA ASP A 179 0.34 3.42 6.76
C ASP A 179 -0.20 2.60 7.93
N ARG A 180 0.27 1.36 8.07
CA ARG A 180 -0.03 0.45 9.19
C ARG A 180 0.87 0.60 10.42
N GLN A 181 1.83 1.54 10.41
CA GLN A 181 2.78 1.78 11.52
C GLN A 181 3.62 0.56 11.93
N VAL A 182 3.95 -0.33 10.98
CA VAL A 182 4.73 -1.55 11.22
C VAL A 182 5.98 -1.65 10.34
N GLY A 183 6.45 -0.54 9.76
CA GLY A 183 7.58 -0.49 8.81
C GLY A 183 9.00 -0.48 9.42
N GLU A 184 9.13 -0.52 10.74
CA GLU A 184 10.42 -0.38 11.42
C GLU A 184 11.36 -1.58 11.20
N ASP A 185 10.81 -2.80 11.13
CA ASP A 185 11.62 -3.99 10.87
C ASP A 185 12.07 -4.02 9.40
N PHE A 186 11.25 -3.56 8.46
CA PHE A 186 11.66 -3.38 7.07
C PHE A 186 12.83 -2.41 6.97
N LEU A 187 12.77 -1.29 7.68
CA LEU A 187 13.86 -0.31 7.72
C LEU A 187 15.16 -0.94 8.25
N LYS A 188 15.10 -1.80 9.28
CA LYS A 188 16.27 -2.54 9.79
C LYS A 188 16.84 -3.49 8.73
N THR A 189 15.98 -4.27 8.08
CA THR A 189 16.37 -5.21 7.01
C THR A 189 17.01 -4.45 5.85
N TRP A 190 16.41 -3.35 5.40
CA TRP A 190 16.93 -2.51 4.32
C TRP A 190 18.27 -1.86 4.69
N ALA A 191 18.40 -1.29 5.89
CA ALA A 191 19.66 -0.71 6.36
C ALA A 191 20.82 -1.71 6.34
N SER A 192 20.53 -3.00 6.53
CA SER A 192 21.51 -4.07 6.60
C SER A 192 21.95 -4.63 5.23
N GLN A 193 21.47 -4.08 4.11
CA GLN A 193 21.78 -4.54 2.75
C GLN A 193 23.15 -4.03 2.24
N SER A 194 24.23 -4.34 2.96
CA SER A 194 25.59 -3.91 2.58
C SER A 194 26.04 -4.50 1.25
N GLU A 195 25.70 -5.77 0.98
CA GLU A 195 26.07 -6.45 -0.27
C GLU A 195 25.48 -5.76 -1.50
N LEU A 196 24.21 -5.35 -1.44
CA LEU A 196 23.57 -4.55 -2.50
C LEU A 196 24.25 -3.20 -2.68
N SER A 197 24.57 -2.51 -1.58
CA SER A 197 25.27 -1.23 -1.63
C SER A 197 26.66 -1.37 -2.26
N GLU A 198 27.41 -2.41 -1.94
CA GLU A 198 28.76 -2.67 -2.49
C GLU A 198 28.70 -3.04 -3.97
N ALA A 199 27.66 -3.76 -4.39
CA ALA A 199 27.39 -4.07 -5.79
C ALA A 199 26.87 -2.87 -6.58
N HIS A 200 26.26 -1.89 -5.90
CA HIS A 200 25.60 -0.73 -6.51
C HIS A 200 26.39 -0.07 -7.63
N PRO A 201 27.65 0.39 -7.43
CA PRO A 201 28.44 1.06 -8.46
C PRO A 201 28.66 0.24 -9.74
N LYS A 202 28.49 -1.09 -9.71
CA LYS A 202 28.71 -2.00 -10.84
C LYS A 202 27.49 -2.11 -11.77
N VAL A 203 26.31 -1.70 -11.32
CA VAL A 203 25.07 -1.72 -12.12
C VAL A 203 24.83 -0.33 -12.72
N LEU A 204 24.41 -0.25 -13.99
CA LEU A 204 24.11 1.06 -14.60
C LEU A 204 22.92 1.74 -13.92
N ALA A 205 23.02 3.05 -13.69
CA ALA A 205 22.03 3.86 -12.97
C ALA A 205 20.60 3.70 -13.51
N ILE A 206 20.42 3.60 -14.84
CA ILE A 206 19.13 3.38 -15.50
C ILE A 206 18.38 2.12 -15.01
N HIS A 207 19.11 1.11 -14.52
CA HIS A 207 18.54 -0.14 -14.02
C HIS A 207 18.34 -0.16 -12.50
N ARG A 208 19.11 0.65 -11.76
CA ARG A 208 19.18 0.59 -10.29
C ARG A 208 18.54 1.76 -9.55
N PHE A 209 18.24 2.89 -10.21
CA PHE A 209 17.77 4.10 -9.49
C PHE A 209 16.46 3.88 -8.70
N GLU A 210 15.64 2.90 -9.10
CA GLU A 210 14.44 2.48 -8.36
C GLU A 210 14.77 1.91 -6.97
N VAL A 211 15.94 1.27 -6.79
CA VAL A 211 16.44 0.85 -5.46
C VAL A 211 16.65 2.06 -4.56
N SER A 212 17.24 3.13 -5.12
CA SER A 212 17.41 4.39 -4.40
C SER A 212 16.09 5.09 -4.06
N ARG A 213 14.99 4.81 -4.79
CA ARG A 213 13.65 5.30 -4.43
C ARG A 213 13.11 4.64 -3.16
N VAL A 214 13.42 3.37 -2.91
CA VAL A 214 13.08 2.71 -1.63
C VAL A 214 13.78 3.43 -0.47
N THR A 215 15.08 3.71 -0.61
CA THR A 215 15.84 4.50 0.37
C THR A 215 15.27 5.92 0.54
N ALA A 216 14.91 6.58 -0.57
CA ALA A 216 14.26 7.89 -0.52
C ALA A 216 12.99 7.87 0.35
N ARG A 217 12.15 6.85 0.16
CA ARG A 217 10.91 6.69 0.91
C ARG A 217 11.16 6.47 2.41
N LEU A 218 12.21 5.74 2.77
CA LEU A 218 12.64 5.57 4.17
C LEU A 218 13.09 6.89 4.79
N PHE A 219 13.87 7.71 4.07
CA PHE A 219 14.25 9.04 4.56
C PHE A 219 13.02 9.94 4.78
N VAL A 220 12.05 9.92 3.86
CA VAL A 220 10.77 10.64 4.06
C VAL A 220 10.04 10.13 5.29
N GLY A 221 9.95 8.81 5.47
CA GLY A 221 9.27 8.19 6.60
C GLY A 221 9.90 8.58 7.94
N ILE A 222 11.23 8.53 8.04
CA ILE A 222 11.97 8.97 9.24
C ILE A 222 11.76 10.47 9.46
N GLY A 223 11.93 11.28 8.42
CA GLY A 223 11.87 12.74 8.55
C GLY A 223 10.48 13.29 8.88
N LYS A 224 9.41 12.55 8.56
CA LYS A 224 8.02 12.84 8.97
C LYS A 224 7.64 12.22 10.31
N GLY A 225 8.52 11.42 10.94
CA GLY A 225 8.21 10.70 12.17
C GLY A 225 7.26 9.50 11.97
N GLN A 226 7.09 9.02 10.74
CA GLN A 226 6.31 7.82 10.41
C GLN A 226 7.08 6.51 10.69
N LEU A 227 8.42 6.59 10.77
CA LEU A 227 9.30 5.47 11.08
C LEU A 227 10.19 5.83 12.27
N LEU A 228 9.95 5.22 13.43
CA LEU A 228 10.66 5.51 14.67
C LEU A 228 11.77 4.48 14.93
N ALA A 229 12.87 4.61 14.20
CA ALA A 229 14.02 3.71 14.37
C ALA A 229 15.03 4.19 15.41
N SER A 230 15.71 3.20 16.03
CA SER A 230 16.82 3.46 16.93
C SER A 230 17.93 4.25 16.22
N LYS A 231 18.74 4.95 17.02
CA LYS A 231 19.91 5.70 16.53
C LYS A 231 20.81 4.81 15.67
N ASP A 232 21.05 3.57 16.10
CA ASP A 232 21.99 2.67 15.43
C ASP A 232 21.45 2.22 14.05
N VAL A 233 20.14 2.00 13.92
CA VAL A 233 19.50 1.67 12.64
C VAL A 233 19.54 2.85 11.68
N ARG A 234 19.28 4.07 12.16
CA ARG A 234 19.38 5.30 11.33
C ARG A 234 20.82 5.56 10.87
N CYS A 235 21.80 5.35 11.76
CA CYS A 235 23.21 5.40 11.40
C CYS A 235 23.56 4.34 10.35
N LEU A 236 23.09 3.10 10.51
CA LEU A 236 23.34 2.03 9.57
C LEU A 236 22.73 2.33 8.19
N LEU A 237 21.48 2.82 8.15
CA LEU A 237 20.83 3.24 6.91
C LEU A 237 21.69 4.25 6.13
N LEU A 238 22.17 5.30 6.80
CA LEU A 238 23.00 6.33 6.17
C LEU A 238 24.37 5.78 5.75
N LYS A 239 25.01 4.95 6.57
CA LYS A 239 26.28 4.31 6.20
C LYS A 239 26.15 3.44 4.95
N THR A 240 25.11 2.62 4.89
CA THR A 240 24.89 1.70 3.79
C THR A 240 24.44 2.46 2.54
N TRP A 241 23.46 3.36 2.63
CA TRP A 241 22.75 3.82 1.45
C TRP A 241 23.00 5.26 1.02
N LEU A 242 23.69 6.09 1.82
CA LEU A 242 23.83 7.51 1.50
C LEU A 242 24.59 7.76 0.19
N VAL A 243 25.69 7.03 -0.04
CA VAL A 243 26.47 7.16 -1.28
C VAL A 243 25.68 6.64 -2.50
N PRO A 244 25.14 5.40 -2.49
CA PRO A 244 24.24 4.93 -3.54
C PRO A 244 23.08 5.89 -3.86
N PHE A 245 22.46 6.43 -2.82
CA PHE A 245 21.35 7.38 -2.93
C PHE A 245 21.78 8.67 -3.62
N TYR A 246 22.93 9.24 -3.25
CA TYR A 246 23.46 10.43 -3.91
C TYR A 246 23.82 10.19 -5.38
N ASP A 247 24.37 9.01 -5.71
CA ASP A 247 24.79 8.68 -7.08
C ASP A 247 23.59 8.55 -8.04
N ASP A 248 22.43 8.14 -7.51
CA ASP A 248 21.22 7.95 -8.29
C ASP A 248 20.25 9.15 -8.24
N PHE A 249 20.51 10.19 -7.41
CA PHE A 249 19.55 11.28 -7.18
C PHE A 249 19.17 12.04 -8.46
N GLY A 250 20.14 12.38 -9.30
CA GLY A 250 19.89 12.97 -10.62
C GLY A 250 19.04 12.08 -11.54
N TRP A 251 19.21 10.75 -11.48
CA TRP A 251 18.38 9.80 -12.22
C TRP A 251 16.95 9.74 -11.67
N MET A 252 16.77 9.67 -10.35
CA MET A 252 15.44 9.71 -9.73
C MET A 252 14.67 10.96 -10.16
N LYS A 253 15.32 12.13 -10.11
CA LYS A 253 14.74 13.42 -10.53
C LYS A 253 14.29 13.42 -12.00
N ARG A 254 15.09 12.85 -12.91
CA ARG A 254 14.81 12.86 -14.36
C ARG A 254 13.80 11.78 -14.77
N ALA A 255 13.88 10.60 -14.17
CA ALA A 255 13.11 9.42 -14.61
C ALA A 255 11.75 9.29 -13.91
N THR A 256 11.56 9.90 -12.75
CA THR A 256 10.34 9.72 -11.94
C THR A 256 9.42 10.92 -12.06
N LYS A 257 8.34 10.78 -12.82
CA LYS A 257 7.29 11.82 -12.93
C LYS A 257 6.59 11.98 -11.58
N GLY A 258 6.45 13.22 -11.11
CA GLY A 258 5.74 13.53 -9.86
C GLY A 258 6.54 13.23 -8.58
N LEU A 259 7.84 12.98 -8.67
CA LEU A 259 8.70 12.85 -7.50
C LEU A 259 8.74 14.16 -6.70
N ASP A 260 8.30 14.12 -5.44
CA ASP A 260 8.43 15.25 -4.54
C ASP A 260 9.85 15.31 -3.96
N ARG A 261 10.73 16.02 -4.67
CA ARG A 261 12.13 16.21 -4.27
C ARG A 261 12.27 16.88 -2.91
N HIS A 262 11.36 17.80 -2.57
CA HIS A 262 11.47 18.58 -1.35
C HIS A 262 11.18 17.71 -0.13
N LEU A 263 10.19 16.82 -0.24
CA LEU A 263 9.95 15.82 0.81
C LEU A 263 11.17 14.92 1.03
N ILE A 264 11.85 14.50 -0.04
CA ILE A 264 13.04 13.65 0.06
C ILE A 264 14.21 14.40 0.70
N GLU A 265 14.47 15.62 0.27
CA GLU A 265 15.52 16.49 0.81
C GLU A 265 15.30 16.78 2.30
N ASP A 266 14.07 17.18 2.68
CA ASP A 266 13.69 17.40 4.07
C ASP A 266 13.78 16.10 4.88
N GLY A 267 13.37 14.97 4.29
CA GLY A 267 13.45 13.64 4.88
C GLY A 267 14.89 13.24 5.22
N LEU A 268 15.79 13.37 4.25
CA LEU A 268 17.23 13.11 4.43
C LEU A 268 17.83 14.06 5.46
N SER A 269 17.53 15.35 5.38
CA SER A 269 18.00 16.35 6.33
C SER A 269 17.60 16.01 7.75
N ASN A 270 16.32 15.70 7.99
CA ASN A 270 15.82 15.34 9.32
C ASN A 270 16.42 14.02 9.81
N SER A 271 16.63 13.05 8.91
CA SER A 271 17.31 11.81 9.24
C SER A 271 18.74 12.04 9.74
N ILE A 272 19.48 12.98 9.12
CA ILE A 272 20.84 13.35 9.55
C ILE A 272 20.80 14.13 10.88
N LEU A 273 19.91 15.13 11.00
CA LEU A 273 19.82 16.02 12.16
C LEU A 273 19.41 15.33 13.47
N THR A 274 18.98 14.09 13.40
CA THR A 274 18.63 13.25 14.55
C THR A 274 19.79 12.35 15.02
N LEU A 275 20.96 12.41 14.38
CA LEU A 275 22.18 11.70 14.78
C LEU A 275 23.02 12.50 15.81
N PRO A 276 24.05 11.92 16.45
CA PRO A 276 25.01 12.70 17.25
C PRO A 276 25.75 13.76 16.42
N LEU A 277 26.12 14.90 17.03
CA LEU A 277 26.74 16.03 16.32
C LEU A 277 28.01 15.67 15.53
N SER A 278 28.82 14.74 16.04
CA SER A 278 30.03 14.27 15.34
C SER A 278 29.70 13.58 14.01
N TRP A 279 28.63 12.78 13.99
CA TRP A 279 28.13 12.11 12.78
C TRP A 279 27.49 13.10 11.83
N GLN A 280 26.74 14.08 12.36
CA GLN A 280 26.18 15.16 11.55
C GLN A 280 27.29 15.92 10.82
N GLN A 281 28.36 16.28 11.53
CA GLN A 281 29.50 16.99 10.96
C GLN A 281 30.13 16.21 9.80
N GLU A 282 30.44 14.93 10.00
CA GLU A 282 31.05 14.09 8.97
C GLU A 282 30.19 14.06 7.70
N ILE A 283 28.90 13.76 7.86
CA ILE A 283 27.96 13.62 6.75
C ILE A 283 27.76 14.97 6.03
N LEU A 284 27.56 16.05 6.79
CA LEU A 284 27.25 17.37 6.23
C LEU A 284 28.44 18.00 5.52
N LEU A 285 29.67 17.80 6.01
CA LEU A 285 30.87 18.23 5.29
C LEU A 285 31.08 17.40 4.01
N GLY A 286 30.82 16.09 4.07
CA GLY A 286 30.83 15.21 2.89
C GLY A 286 29.79 15.65 1.84
N TRP A 287 28.57 15.95 2.28
CA TRP A 287 27.52 16.52 1.42
C TRP A 287 27.95 17.85 0.82
N PHE A 288 28.50 18.78 1.61
CA PHE A 288 28.89 20.11 1.15
C PHE A 288 29.91 20.01 0.00
N ASN A 289 30.93 19.15 0.16
CA ASN A 289 31.89 18.87 -0.90
C ASN A 289 31.21 18.26 -2.14
N ARG A 290 30.33 17.26 -1.98
CA ARG A 290 29.63 16.64 -3.12
C ARG A 290 28.71 17.63 -3.83
N PHE A 291 27.96 18.45 -3.11
CA PHE A 291 27.02 19.43 -3.66
C PHE A 291 27.73 20.44 -4.58
N LEU A 292 28.92 20.92 -4.17
CA LEU A 292 29.75 21.79 -5.00
C LEU A 292 30.25 21.13 -6.30
N ASN A 293 30.39 19.80 -6.32
CA ASN A 293 30.92 19.04 -7.47
C ASN A 293 29.83 18.38 -8.34
N SER A 294 28.59 18.29 -7.86
CA SER A 294 27.49 17.57 -8.54
C SER A 294 26.26 18.45 -8.85
N GLY A 295 26.21 19.68 -8.32
CA GLY A 295 25.14 20.64 -8.62
C GLY A 295 23.74 20.08 -8.34
N GLU A 296 22.82 20.25 -9.30
CA GLU A 296 21.43 19.83 -9.14
C GLU A 296 21.18 18.32 -9.16
N ASP A 297 22.20 17.49 -9.42
CA ASP A 297 22.11 16.03 -9.35
C ASP A 297 22.40 15.50 -7.94
N CYS A 298 22.65 16.39 -6.97
CA CYS A 298 22.78 16.11 -5.53
C CYS A 298 21.57 16.69 -4.77
N PRO A 299 21.02 16.00 -3.74
CA PRO A 299 19.93 16.53 -2.93
C PRO A 299 20.36 17.80 -2.19
N ASN A 300 19.52 18.82 -2.21
CA ASN A 300 19.76 20.06 -1.51
C ASN A 300 19.31 19.97 -0.04
N ILE A 301 20.25 19.65 0.86
CA ILE A 301 20.02 19.65 2.32
C ILE A 301 20.61 20.88 3.02
N GLN A 302 20.69 22.03 2.32
CA GLN A 302 21.23 23.28 2.87
C GLN A 302 20.53 23.70 4.17
N ARG A 303 19.20 23.60 4.23
CA ARG A 303 18.43 23.91 5.45
C ARG A 303 18.90 23.06 6.64
N GLY A 304 19.20 21.79 6.39
CA GLY A 304 19.78 20.89 7.38
C GLY A 304 21.15 21.33 7.86
N PHE A 305 22.01 21.70 6.92
CA PHE A 305 23.34 22.24 7.19
C PHE A 305 23.28 23.48 8.08
N GLU A 306 22.38 24.43 7.77
CA GLU A 306 22.19 25.67 8.57
C GLU A 306 21.69 25.38 10.00
N VAL A 307 20.86 24.34 10.19
CA VAL A 307 20.41 23.92 11.51
C VAL A 307 21.56 23.31 12.32
N TRP A 308 22.34 22.42 11.71
CA TRP A 308 23.51 21.83 12.37
C TRP A 308 24.57 22.90 12.71
N TRP A 309 24.85 23.83 11.78
CA TRP A 309 25.84 24.88 11.97
C TRP A 309 25.57 25.71 13.23
N ARG A 310 24.32 26.15 13.42
CA ARG A 310 23.88 26.90 14.62
C ARG A 310 23.94 26.10 15.92
N ARG A 311 24.00 24.77 15.86
CA ARG A 311 24.15 23.89 17.03
C ARG A 311 25.61 23.61 17.35
N ALA A 312 26.48 23.66 16.34
CA ALA A 312 27.90 23.34 16.44
C ALA A 312 28.78 24.55 16.76
N PHE A 313 28.36 25.75 16.37
CA PHE A 313 29.05 27.03 16.55
C PHE A 313 28.11 28.08 17.15
#